data_AF-A0A0D8XFR5-F1
#
_entry.id   AF-A0A0D8XFR5-F1
#
_cell.length_a   1.000
_cell.length_b   1.000
_cell.length_c   1.000
_cell.angle_alpha   90.00
_cell.angle_beta   90.00
_cell.angle_gamma   90.00
#
_symmetry.space_group_name_H-M   'P 1'
#
loop_
_entity.id
_entity.type
_entity.pdbx_description
1 polymer ?
#
loop_
_entity_poly.entity_id
_entity_poly.type
_entity_poly.pdbx_seq_one_letter_code
_entity_poly.pdbx_strand_id
1 'polypeptide(L)'
;MGGFKVTERDFTMDEVKKALNENRVYEMFGSGTAVVVVPINRILYAIDGREEVLSFPTTDGNRSLMQRFFNLLQDIQFGRLKRPEWTVEV
;
A
#
# COMPACT_ATOMS: atom_id res chain seq x y z
N MET A 1 -5.30 15.44 -12.97
CA MET A 1 -3.89 15.68 -12.59
C MET A 1 -3.47 14.64 -11.57
N GLY A 2 -2.41 13.88 -11.83
CA GLY A 2 -1.86 12.87 -10.91
C GLY A 2 -0.84 13.50 -9.97
N GLY A 3 -0.92 13.21 -8.67
CA GLY A 3 -0.02 13.75 -7.64
C GLY A 3 1.34 13.05 -7.54
N PHE A 4 1.52 11.93 -8.26
CA PHE A 4 2.74 11.13 -8.31
C PHE A 4 2.70 10.18 -9.51
N LYS A 5 3.86 9.61 -9.87
CA LYS A 5 3.98 8.59 -10.92
C LYS A 5 3.36 7.27 -10.44
N VAL A 6 2.49 6.68 -11.28
CA VAL A 6 1.95 5.32 -11.09
C VAL A 6 2.64 4.40 -12.10
N THR A 7 3.02 3.20 -11.69
CA THR A 7 3.74 2.24 -12.56
C THR A 7 3.37 0.82 -12.17
N GLU A 8 2.93 0.04 -13.14
CA GLU A 8 2.83 -1.41 -13.06
C GLU A 8 4.12 -2.00 -13.62
N ARG A 9 4.84 -2.77 -12.81
CA ARG A 9 6.07 -3.48 -13.21
C ARG A 9 6.39 -4.57 -12.20
N ASP A 10 7.24 -5.50 -12.62
CA ASP A 10 7.91 -6.41 -11.70
C ASP A 10 8.92 -5.64 -10.84
N PHE A 11 9.10 -6.08 -9.59
CA PHE A 11 10.13 -5.60 -8.68
C PHE A 11 10.70 -6.77 -7.87
N THR A 12 11.91 -6.59 -7.37
CA THR A 12 12.67 -7.64 -6.66
C THR A 12 12.89 -7.30 -5.19
N MET A 13 13.21 -8.32 -4.37
CA MET A 13 13.57 -8.10 -2.96
C MET A 13 14.86 -7.28 -2.80
N ASP A 14 15.81 -7.39 -3.74
CA ASP A 14 17.01 -6.56 -3.74
C ASP A 14 16.69 -5.08 -3.93
N GLU A 15 15.72 -4.76 -4.79
CA GLU A 15 15.24 -3.38 -4.94
C GLU A 15 14.54 -2.87 -3.68
N VAL A 16 13.74 -3.70 -3.01
CA VAL A 16 13.08 -3.36 -1.74
C VAL A 16 14.13 -3.08 -0.67
N LYS A 17 15.10 -3.98 -0.50
CA LYS A 17 16.20 -3.83 0.46
C LYS A 17 17.02 -2.57 0.19
N LYS A 18 17.40 -2.34 -1.06
CA LYS A 18 18.11 -1.12 -1.47
C LYS A 18 17.29 0.13 -1.16
N ALA A 19 16.00 0.13 -1.46
CA ALA A 19 15.13 1.28 -1.19
C ALA A 19 14.94 1.54 0.31
N LEU A 20 14.87 0.49 1.13
CA LEU A 20 14.84 0.62 2.60
C LEU A 20 16.14 1.23 3.12
N ASN A 21 17.29 0.71 2.68
CA ASN A 21 18.61 1.22 3.06
C ASN A 21 18.82 2.69 2.65
N GLU A 22 18.27 3.08 1.50
CA GLU A 22 18.34 4.46 0.98
C GLU A 22 17.21 5.36 1.53
N ASN A 23 16.38 4.89 2.47
CA ASN A 23 15.23 5.61 3.03
C ASN A 23 14.24 6.15 1.96
N ARG A 24 14.05 5.39 0.88
CA ARG A 24 13.16 5.75 -0.24
C ARG A 24 11.78 5.10 -0.17
N VAL A 25 11.56 4.18 0.76
CA VAL A 25 10.25 3.57 0.98
C VAL A 25 9.45 4.43 1.94
N TYR A 26 8.21 4.78 1.57
CA TYR A 26 7.31 5.56 2.42
C TYR A 26 6.27 4.68 3.11
N GLU A 27 5.64 3.79 2.34
CA GLU A 27 4.59 2.87 2.78
C GLU A 27 4.67 1.60 1.94
N MET A 28 4.28 0.48 2.53
CA MET A 28 3.99 -0.76 1.82
C MET A 28 2.66 -1.32 2.35
N PHE A 29 1.76 -1.70 1.46
CA PHE A 29 0.46 -2.23 1.82
C PHE A 29 -0.04 -3.23 0.78
N GLY A 30 -0.82 -4.21 1.24
CA GLY A 30 -1.62 -5.06 0.37
C GLY A 30 -2.99 -4.42 0.10
N SER A 31 -3.66 -4.83 -0.97
CA SER A 31 -5.05 -4.47 -1.25
C SER A 31 -5.84 -5.71 -1.66
N GLY A 32 -7.14 -5.71 -1.36
CA GLY A 32 -8.02 -6.83 -1.70
C GLY A 32 -9.39 -6.70 -1.05
N THR A 33 -10.41 -7.35 -1.60
CA THR A 33 -11.81 -7.16 -1.20
C THR A 33 -12.05 -7.32 0.29
N ALA A 34 -11.41 -8.29 0.93
CA ALA A 34 -11.58 -8.57 2.35
C ALA A 34 -11.02 -7.48 3.29
N VAL A 35 -10.00 -6.74 2.84
CA VAL A 35 -9.25 -5.80 3.68
C VAL A 35 -9.30 -4.36 3.18
N VAL A 36 -9.75 -4.14 1.95
CA VAL A 36 -9.61 -2.91 1.15
C VAL A 36 -8.14 -2.56 0.95
N VAL A 37 -7.44 -2.18 2.03
CA VAL A 37 -5.99 -1.97 2.11
C VAL A 37 -5.48 -2.40 3.50
N VAL A 38 -4.28 -2.99 3.56
CA VAL A 38 -3.67 -3.48 4.81
C VAL A 38 -2.19 -3.10 4.88
N PRO A 39 -1.71 -2.46 5.97
CA PRO A 39 -0.30 -2.10 6.13
C PRO A 39 0.59 -3.34 6.22
N ILE A 40 1.80 -3.26 5.66
CA ILE A 40 2.87 -4.23 5.86
C ILE A 40 3.96 -3.56 6.70
N ASN A 41 4.11 -4.02 7.95
CA ASN A 41 5.11 -3.46 8.87
C ASN A 41 6.44 -4.20 8.78
N ARG A 42 6.41 -5.51 8.54
CA ARG A 42 7.61 -6.35 8.50
C ARG A 42 7.48 -7.47 7.47
N ILE A 43 8.61 -7.83 6.87
CA ILE A 43 8.78 -9.04 6.07
C ILE A 43 9.95 -9.84 6.66
N LEU A 44 9.72 -11.11 6.97
CA LEU A 44 10.79 -12.07 7.21
C LEU A 44 11.19 -12.66 5.86
N TYR A 45 12.41 -12.39 5.42
CA TYR A 45 12.93 -12.82 4.13
C TYR A 45 14.08 -13.81 4.31
N ALA A 46 13.99 -14.97 3.67
CA ALA A 46 15.00 -16.02 3.76
C ALA A 46 15.73 -16.19 2.42
N ILE A 47 17.06 -16.12 2.43
CA ILE A 47 17.92 -16.38 1.26
C ILE A 47 19.11 -17.24 1.70
N ASP A 48 19.36 -18.34 0.97
CA ASP A 48 20.47 -19.27 1.25
C ASP A 48 20.56 -19.72 2.72
N GLY A 49 19.41 -19.93 3.36
CA GLY A 49 19.32 -20.35 4.77
C GLY A 49 19.57 -19.24 5.79
N ARG A 50 19.68 -17.98 5.37
CA ARG A 50 19.78 -16.80 6.25
C ARG A 50 18.46 -16.04 6.25
N GLU A 51 17.98 -15.72 7.45
CA GLU A 51 16.80 -14.90 7.65
C GLU A 51 17.17 -13.44 7.91
N GLU A 52 16.40 -12.54 7.31
CA GLU A 52 16.50 -11.10 7.48
C GLU A 52 15.10 -10.52 7.75
N VAL A 53 14.98 -9.71 8.79
CA VAL A 53 13.74 -8.98 9.09
C VAL A 53 13.82 -7.59 8.48
N LEU A 54 13.04 -7.38 7.42
CA LEU A 54 12.86 -6.06 6.82
C LEU A 54 11.75 -5.34 7.55
N SER A 55 12.03 -4.15 8.06
CA SER A 55 11.05 -3.30 8.73
C SER A 55 10.70 -2.11 7.84
N PHE A 56 9.41 -1.83 7.71
CA PHE A 56 8.89 -0.77 6.86
C PHE A 56 8.47 0.44 7.70
N PRO A 57 8.68 1.67 7.22
CA PRO A 57 8.23 2.85 7.92
C PRO A 57 6.71 2.88 7.99
N THR A 58 6.19 3.29 9.15
CA THR A 58 4.77 3.58 9.31
C THR A 58 4.55 5.06 9.00
N THR A 59 3.70 5.33 8.00
CA THR A 59 3.23 6.69 7.73
C THR A 59 1.83 6.82 8.32
N ASP A 60 1.66 7.72 9.28
CA ASP A 60 0.37 7.92 9.97
C ASP A 60 -0.38 9.16 9.46
N GLY A 61 -1.71 9.12 9.61
CA GLY A 61 -2.61 10.24 9.39
C GLY A 61 -2.72 10.68 7.92
N ASN A 62 -2.87 11.99 7.70
CA ASN A 62 -3.15 12.55 6.37
C ASN A 62 -2.02 12.40 5.33
N ARG A 63 -0.82 12.01 5.77
CA ARG A 63 0.31 11.71 4.87
C ARG A 63 0.24 10.30 4.32
N SER A 64 -0.53 9.41 4.95
CA SER A 64 -0.65 8.02 4.51
C SER A 64 -1.45 7.91 3.22
N LEU A 65 -0.84 7.37 2.18
CA LEU A 65 -1.54 7.03 0.96
C LEU A 65 -2.53 5.88 1.21
N MET A 66 -2.16 4.91 2.05
CA MET A 66 -3.02 3.80 2.44
C MET A 66 -4.30 4.29 3.14
N GLN A 67 -4.19 5.16 4.14
CA GLN A 67 -5.36 5.72 4.84
C GLN A 67 -6.26 6.53 3.89
N ARG A 68 -5.66 7.28 2.96
CA ARG A 68 -6.42 8.02 1.94
C ARG A 68 -7.21 7.09 1.03
N PHE A 69 -6.63 5.98 0.59
CA PHE A 69 -7.34 4.97 -0.20
C PHE A 69 -8.44 4.30 0.59
N PHE A 70 -8.16 3.90 1.84
CA PHE A 70 -9.15 3.29 2.72
C PHE A 70 -10.39 4.17 2.87
N ASN A 71 -10.19 5.44 3.26
CA ASN A 71 -11.30 6.38 3.47
C ASN A 71 -12.08 6.62 2.19
N LEU A 72 -11.39 6.88 1.07
CA LEU A 72 -12.03 7.17 -0.20
C LEU A 72 -12.87 5.99 -0.70
N LEU A 73 -12.31 4.77 -0.65
CA LEU A 73 -13.02 3.57 -1.11
C LEU A 73 -14.23 3.28 -0.24
N GLN A 74 -14.12 3.45 1.09
CA GLN A 74 -15.27 3.31 1.98
C GLN A 74 -16.34 4.38 1.72
N ASP A 75 -15.95 5.63 1.54
CA ASP A 75 -16.90 6.70 1.27
C ASP A 75 -17.69 6.43 -0.02
N ILE A 76 -17.04 5.83 -1.01
CA ILE A 76 -17.71 5.36 -2.24
C ILE A 76 -18.64 4.19 -1.94
N GLN A 77 -18.13 3.13 -1.31
CA GLN A 77 -18.88 1.89 -1.03
C GLN A 77 -20.13 2.13 -0.18
N PHE A 78 -20.06 3.03 0.80
CA PHE A 78 -21.18 3.39 1.69
C PHE A 78 -22.01 4.57 1.17
N GLY A 79 -21.77 5.04 -0.06
CA GLY A 79 -22.57 6.09 -0.69
C GLY A 79 -22.39 7.50 -0.12
N ARG A 80 -21.41 7.73 0.76
CA ARG A 80 -21.04 9.07 1.25
C ARG A 80 -20.45 9.94 0.13
N LEU A 81 -19.75 9.30 -0.81
CA LEU A 81 -19.26 9.89 -2.04
C LEU A 81 -19.81 9.12 -3.24
N LYS A 82 -20.70 9.73 -4.03
CA LYS A 82 -21.30 9.04 -5.18
C LYS A 82 -20.29 8.82 -6.32
N ARG A 83 -20.18 7.57 -6.76
CA ARG A 83 -19.48 7.13 -7.98
C ARG A 83 -20.31 6.05 -8.69
N PRO A 84 -21.36 6.45 -9.43
CA PRO A 84 -22.27 5.52 -10.11
C PRO A 84 -21.57 4.52 -11.05
N GLU A 85 -20.40 4.87 -11.58
CA GLU A 85 -19.58 4.00 -12.42
C GLU A 85 -18.90 2.85 -11.67
N TRP A 86 -18.81 2.92 -10.34
CA TRP A 86 -18.11 1.93 -9.49
C TRP A 86 -19.05 1.17 -8.53
N THR A 87 -20.28 1.65 -8.35
CA THR A 87 -21.25 1.07 -7.40
C THR A 87 -22.57 0.76 -8.09
N VAL A 88 -23.19 -0.36 -7.76
CA VAL A 88 -24.52 -0.74 -8.23
C VAL A 88 -25.47 -0.71 -7.03
N GLU A 89 -26.57 0.03 -7.15
CA GLU A 89 -27.68 -0.06 -6.21
C GLU A 89 -28.41 -1.38 -6.46
N VAL A 90 -28.55 -2.18 -5.42
CA VAL A 90 -29.20 -3.50 -5.45
C VAL A 90 -30.53 -3.46 -4.73
#